data_AF-A0AAW2WFM4-F1
#
_entry.id   AF-A0AAW2WFM4-F1
#
_cell.length_a   1.000
_cell.length_b   1.000
_cell.length_c   1.000
_cell.angle_alpha   90.00
_cell.angle_beta   90.00
_cell.angle_gamma   90.00
#
_symmetry.space_group_name_H-M   'P 1'
#
loop_
_entity.id
_entity.type
_entity.pdbx_description
1 polymer ?
#
loop_
_entity_poly.entity_id
_entity_poly.type
_entity_poly.pdbx_seq_one_letter_code
_entity_poly.pdbx_strand_id
1 'polypeptide(L)'
;MPRDHTLPLDYYNTKKLIKDLGLPVEKIDACKNGYMLYWKDDIDLDYCKFCGTARYKPTRVRNPNGKKTPYAVLRYLPITPRLQRLYVSKITAEQMTWHANHQTDEGSMVHLSNAEAWRHFDRTHPDFAVEPHNVRLI
;
A
#
# COMPACT_ATOMS: atom_id res chain seq x y z
N MET A 1 23.27 14.68 -18.08
CA MET A 1 22.43 15.24 -16.98
C MET A 1 22.90 16.66 -16.69
N PRO A 2 22.00 17.60 -16.35
CA PRO A 2 22.37 18.94 -15.90
C PRO A 2 23.24 18.87 -14.63
N ARG A 3 24.14 19.83 -14.43
CA ARG A 3 25.16 19.79 -13.37
C ARG A 3 24.61 20.04 -11.96
N ASP A 4 23.41 20.61 -11.84
CA ASP A 4 22.79 21.02 -10.56
C ASP A 4 21.58 20.16 -10.17
N HIS A 5 21.61 18.88 -10.49
CA HIS A 5 20.50 17.99 -10.19
C HIS A 5 20.59 17.46 -8.74
N THR A 6 19.46 17.47 -8.04
CA THR A 6 19.33 17.00 -6.65
C THR A 6 18.95 15.53 -6.52
N LEU A 7 18.84 14.78 -7.63
CA LEU A 7 18.48 13.36 -7.53
C LEU A 7 19.72 12.54 -7.10
N PRO A 8 19.48 11.36 -6.50
CA PRO A 8 20.56 10.49 -6.07
C PRO A 8 21.37 9.99 -7.27
N LEU A 9 22.68 9.89 -7.08
CA LEU A 9 23.64 9.49 -8.13
C LEU A 9 23.51 8.02 -8.55
N ASP A 10 22.93 7.18 -7.71
CA ASP A 10 22.78 5.74 -7.98
C ASP A 10 21.53 5.12 -7.32
N TYR A 11 21.26 3.87 -7.69
CA TYR A 11 20.15 3.07 -7.15
C TYR A 11 20.25 2.88 -5.64
N TYR A 12 21.46 2.77 -5.09
CA TYR A 12 21.67 2.52 -3.67
C TYR A 12 21.27 3.74 -2.82
N ASN A 13 21.76 4.91 -3.20
CA ASN A 13 21.42 6.21 -2.60
C ASN A 13 19.93 6.50 -2.76
N THR A 14 19.33 6.17 -3.92
CA THR A 14 17.87 6.25 -4.10
C THR A 14 17.12 5.34 -3.13
N LYS A 15 17.55 4.09 -2.99
CA LYS A 15 16.92 3.13 -2.07
C LYS A 15 17.07 3.56 -0.60
N LYS A 16 18.22 4.13 -0.23
CA LYS A 16 18.48 4.68 1.10
C LYS A 16 17.56 5.88 1.37
N LEU A 17 17.46 6.81 0.44
CA LEU A 17 16.58 7.98 0.55
C LEU A 17 15.09 7.58 0.67
N ILE A 18 14.61 6.60 -0.12
CA ILE A 18 13.24 6.08 0.01
C ILE A 18 12.99 5.47 1.40
N LYS A 19 13.99 4.76 1.95
CA LYS A 19 13.94 4.19 3.30
C LYS A 19 13.87 5.31 4.36
N ASP A 20 14.71 6.34 4.22
CA ASP A 20 14.77 7.48 5.14
C ASP A 20 13.49 8.32 5.09
N LEU A 21 12.81 8.39 3.94
CA LEU A 21 11.51 9.05 3.77
C LEU A 21 10.31 8.26 4.34
N GLY A 22 10.53 7.11 4.99
CA GLY A 22 9.47 6.33 5.61
C GLY A 22 8.47 5.74 4.60
N LEU A 23 8.92 5.43 3.38
CA LEU A 23 8.11 4.80 2.33
C LEU A 23 8.53 3.34 2.13
N PRO A 24 8.31 2.45 3.13
CA PRO A 24 8.69 1.05 2.98
C PRO A 24 7.90 0.42 1.83
N VAL A 25 8.57 -0.48 1.12
CA VAL A 25 7.98 -1.35 0.11
C VAL A 25 8.20 -2.78 0.58
N GLU A 26 7.12 -3.48 0.86
CA GLU A 26 7.14 -4.89 1.22
C GLU A 26 7.06 -5.72 -0.06
N LYS A 27 7.87 -6.78 -0.11
CA LYS A 27 7.87 -7.72 -1.23
C LYS A 27 7.21 -9.00 -0.76
N ILE A 28 6.09 -9.32 -1.39
CA ILE A 28 5.29 -10.50 -1.09
C ILE A 28 5.35 -11.39 -2.31
N ASP A 29 5.81 -12.63 -2.15
CA ASP A 29 5.84 -13.55 -3.26
C ASP A 29 4.40 -13.88 -3.69
N ALA A 30 4.18 -14.05 -4.98
CA ALA A 30 2.88 -14.37 -5.54
C ALA A 30 2.96 -15.64 -6.40
N CYS A 31 1.84 -16.34 -6.49
CA CYS A 31 1.65 -17.39 -7.46
C CYS A 31 1.89 -16.85 -8.88
N LYS A 32 2.55 -17.64 -9.74
CA LYS A 32 2.80 -17.30 -11.14
C LYS A 32 1.52 -16.88 -11.88
N ASN A 33 0.40 -17.53 -11.56
CA ASN A 33 -0.91 -17.29 -12.17
C ASN A 33 -1.77 -16.31 -11.36
N GLY A 34 -1.25 -15.71 -10.29
CA GLY A 34 -1.96 -14.69 -9.50
C GLY A 34 -3.00 -15.23 -8.49
N TYR A 35 -3.20 -16.54 -8.36
CA TYR A 35 -4.24 -17.11 -7.49
C TYR A 35 -4.02 -16.90 -5.99
N MET A 36 -2.78 -16.71 -5.54
CA MET A 36 -2.49 -16.49 -4.12
C MET A 36 -1.21 -15.68 -3.91
N LEU A 37 -1.13 -15.10 -2.72
CA LEU A 37 0.09 -14.52 -2.17
C LEU A 37 0.67 -15.48 -1.13
N TYR A 38 1.98 -15.62 -1.11
CA TYR A 38 2.69 -16.34 -0.05
C TYR A 38 2.88 -15.40 1.14
N TRP A 39 1.79 -15.18 1.89
CA TRP A 39 1.70 -14.21 2.99
C TRP A 39 0.99 -14.82 4.20
N LYS A 40 1.38 -14.38 5.41
CA LYS A 40 0.89 -14.84 6.71
C LYS A 40 1.06 -16.35 6.83
N ASP A 41 -0.03 -17.08 6.93
CA ASP A 41 -0.05 -18.53 7.13
C ASP A 41 0.55 -19.30 5.93
N ASP A 42 0.67 -18.64 4.77
CA ASP A 42 1.12 -19.24 3.52
C ASP A 42 2.57 -18.93 3.16
N ILE A 43 3.32 -18.31 4.08
CA ILE A 43 4.68 -17.85 3.83
C ILE A 43 5.68 -18.98 3.57
N ASP A 44 5.46 -20.17 4.12
CA ASP A 44 6.38 -21.31 4.02
C ASP A 44 6.02 -22.27 2.88
N LEU A 45 4.98 -21.97 2.09
CA LEU A 45 4.58 -22.81 0.97
C LEU A 45 5.53 -22.63 -0.22
N ASP A 46 5.95 -23.77 -0.77
CA ASP A 46 6.73 -23.85 -2.01
C ASP A 46 5.83 -24.03 -3.25
N TYR A 47 4.53 -24.31 -3.07
CA TYR A 47 3.56 -24.56 -4.13
C TYR A 47 2.24 -23.83 -3.88
N CYS A 48 1.62 -23.38 -4.96
CA CYS A 48 0.31 -22.72 -4.90
C CYS A 48 -0.80 -23.70 -4.50
N LYS A 49 -1.61 -23.36 -3.50
CA LYS A 49 -2.76 -24.16 -3.05
C LYS A 49 -3.83 -24.37 -4.13
N PHE A 50 -3.96 -23.42 -5.06
CA PHE A 50 -5.06 -23.41 -6.04
C PHE A 50 -4.70 -24.03 -7.38
N CYS A 51 -3.47 -23.81 -7.87
CA CYS A 51 -3.05 -24.29 -9.20
C CYS A 51 -1.84 -25.21 -9.18
N GLY A 52 -1.31 -25.57 -7.99
CA GLY A 52 -0.19 -26.51 -7.83
C GLY A 52 1.14 -26.05 -8.41
N THR A 53 1.24 -24.84 -8.96
CA THR A 53 2.49 -24.34 -9.56
C THR A 53 3.51 -24.00 -8.48
N ALA A 54 4.78 -24.32 -8.75
CA ALA A 54 5.88 -23.95 -7.87
C ALA A 54 6.00 -22.43 -7.68
N ARG A 55 6.39 -22.03 -6.47
CA ARG A 55 6.70 -20.64 -6.11
C ARG A 55 7.95 -20.12 -6.79
N TYR A 56 8.99 -20.96 -6.88
CA TYR A 56 10.33 -20.56 -7.30
C TYR A 56 10.70 -21.08 -8.69
N LYS A 57 11.47 -20.27 -9.42
CA LYS A 57 12.06 -20.65 -10.71
C LYS A 57 13.12 -21.74 -10.50
N PRO A 58 13.29 -22.67 -11.46
CA PRO A 58 14.37 -23.66 -11.38
C PRO A 58 15.73 -22.96 -11.44
N THR A 59 16.57 -23.21 -10.43
CA THR A 59 17.93 -22.66 -10.37
C THR A 59 18.86 -23.52 -11.22
N ARG A 60 19.57 -22.92 -12.20
CA ARG A 60 20.53 -23.63 -13.06
C ARG A 60 21.81 -24.05 -12.31
N VAL A 61 22.14 -23.37 -11.22
CA VAL A 61 23.31 -23.65 -10.38
C VAL A 61 22.87 -24.48 -9.19
N ARG A 62 23.45 -25.67 -9.03
CA ARG A 62 23.24 -26.57 -7.89
C ARG A 62 23.97 -26.05 -6.65
N ASN A 63 23.69 -24.80 -6.25
CA ASN A 63 24.17 -24.26 -4.98
C ASN A 63 23.06 -24.46 -3.94
N PRO A 64 23.25 -25.34 -2.94
CA PRO A 64 22.26 -25.56 -1.88
C PRO A 64 21.91 -24.28 -1.12
N ASN A 65 22.82 -23.31 -1.10
CA ASN A 65 22.68 -22.03 -0.42
C ASN A 65 22.31 -20.88 -1.38
N GLY A 66 21.96 -21.20 -2.63
CA GLY A 66 21.56 -20.22 -3.63
C GLY A 66 20.23 -19.57 -3.27
N LYS A 67 20.14 -18.24 -3.42
CA LYS A 67 18.90 -17.50 -3.19
C LYS A 67 17.81 -17.94 -4.18
N LYS A 68 16.76 -18.61 -3.67
CA LYS A 68 15.59 -18.98 -4.48
C LYS A 68 14.93 -17.71 -5.04
N THR A 69 14.60 -17.73 -6.33
CA THR A 69 13.96 -16.58 -7.01
C THR A 69 12.50 -16.93 -7.33
N PRO A 70 11.51 -16.20 -6.78
CA PRO A 70 10.10 -16.49 -7.03
C PRO A 70 9.70 -16.19 -8.48
N TYR A 71 8.61 -16.80 -8.95
CA TYR A 71 8.05 -16.52 -10.27
C TYR A 71 7.44 -15.12 -10.36
N ALA A 72 6.70 -14.70 -9.32
CA ALA A 72 6.05 -13.40 -9.24
C ALA A 72 6.22 -12.79 -7.84
N VAL A 73 6.30 -11.46 -7.78
CA VAL A 73 6.44 -10.68 -6.54
C VAL A 73 5.49 -9.50 -6.58
N LEU A 74 4.55 -9.44 -5.64
CA LEU A 74 3.75 -8.26 -5.35
C LEU A 74 4.57 -7.27 -4.52
N ARG A 75 4.52 -5.99 -4.89
CA ARG A 75 5.12 -4.90 -4.12
C ARG A 75 4.02 -4.21 -3.33
N TYR A 76 3.90 -4.55 -2.05
CA TYR A 76 2.94 -3.95 -1.15
C TYR A 76 3.49 -2.63 -0.58
N LEU A 77 2.60 -1.65 -0.49
CA LEU A 77 2.86 -0.32 0.05
C LEU A 77 2.07 -0.19 1.36
N PRO A 78 2.67 -0.45 2.54
CA PRO A 78 1.98 -0.38 3.82
C PRO A 78 1.21 0.93 4.00
N ILE A 79 -0.09 0.82 4.25
CA ILE A 79 -1.00 1.96 4.27
C ILE A 79 -0.79 2.79 5.55
N THR A 80 -0.64 2.13 6.70
CA THR A 80 -0.48 2.79 8.00
C THR A 80 0.61 3.87 8.05
N PRO A 81 1.89 3.62 7.69
CA PRO A 81 2.91 4.65 7.73
C PRO A 81 2.67 5.79 6.72
N ARG A 82 1.96 5.50 5.63
CA ARG A 82 1.60 6.52 4.62
C ARG A 82 0.52 7.45 5.15
N LEU A 83 -0.51 6.90 5.79
CA LEU A 83 -1.55 7.70 6.43
C LEU A 83 -0.97 8.54 7.57
N GLN A 84 -0.14 7.95 8.44
CA GLN A 84 0.55 8.70 9.49
C GLN A 84 1.31 9.90 8.92
N ARG A 85 2.07 9.70 7.83
CA ARG A 85 2.81 10.78 7.17
C ARG A 85 1.90 11.88 6.60
N LEU A 86 0.74 11.54 6.05
CA LEU A 86 -0.20 12.54 5.56
C LEU A 86 -0.75 13.41 6.71
N TYR A 87 -0.92 12.85 7.91
CA TYR A 87 -1.34 13.59 9.09
C TYR A 87 -0.22 14.39 9.79
N VAL A 88 1.06 14.20 9.43
CA VAL A 88 2.19 14.97 10.02
C VAL A 88 2.16 16.44 9.59
N SER A 89 1.74 16.74 8.36
CA SER A 89 1.67 18.12 7.87
C SER A 89 0.28 18.70 8.15
N LYS A 90 0.24 19.89 8.78
CA LYS A 90 -1.01 20.58 9.11
C LYS A 90 -1.90 20.79 7.89
N ILE A 91 -1.31 21.22 6.77
CA ILE A 91 -2.04 21.49 5.52
C ILE A 91 -2.71 20.22 5.01
N THR A 92 -1.98 19.10 5.01
CA THR A 92 -2.52 17.82 4.51
C THR A 92 -3.51 17.22 5.50
N ALA A 93 -3.31 17.38 6.81
CA ALA A 93 -4.26 16.95 7.83
C ALA A 93 -5.61 17.68 7.73
N GLU A 94 -5.59 18.99 7.46
CA GLU A 94 -6.81 19.78 7.19
C GLU A 94 -7.56 19.23 5.96
N GLN A 95 -6.84 18.90 4.88
CA GLN A 95 -7.44 18.29 3.69
C GLN A 95 -8.00 16.89 3.98
N MET A 96 -7.32 16.07 4.77
CA MET A 96 -7.77 14.72 5.11
C MET A 96 -9.05 14.72 5.96
N THR A 97 -9.22 15.70 6.84
CA THR A 97 -10.40 15.85 7.71
C THR A 97 -11.51 16.70 7.08
N TRP A 98 -11.27 17.28 5.89
CA TRP A 98 -12.22 18.15 5.20
C TRP A 98 -13.57 17.47 4.96
N HIS A 99 -13.56 16.16 4.70
CA HIS A 99 -14.77 15.37 4.50
C HIS A 99 -15.79 15.45 5.65
N ALA A 100 -15.33 15.76 6.87
CA ALA A 100 -16.17 15.95 8.06
C ALA A 100 -16.42 17.43 8.39
N ASN A 101 -15.47 18.31 8.06
CA ASN A 101 -15.49 19.72 8.48
C ASN A 101 -16.12 20.67 7.44
N HIS A 102 -16.30 20.22 6.21
CA HIS A 102 -16.85 21.06 5.14
C HIS A 102 -18.34 21.33 5.33
N GLN A 103 -18.74 22.56 5.02
CA GLN A 103 -20.16 22.93 4.92
C GLN A 103 -20.67 22.57 3.53
N THR A 104 -21.90 22.05 3.47
CA THR A 104 -22.57 21.73 2.22
C THR A 104 -23.87 22.53 2.12
N ASP A 105 -24.05 23.21 1.00
CA ASP A 105 -25.35 23.76 0.64
C ASP A 105 -26.31 22.61 0.30
N GLU A 106 -27.56 22.72 0.72
CA GLU A 106 -28.59 21.72 0.41
C GLU A 106 -28.71 21.52 -1.10
N GLY A 107 -28.57 20.27 -1.55
CA GLY A 107 -28.67 19.88 -2.96
C GLY A 107 -27.36 19.87 -3.75
N SER A 108 -26.22 20.25 -3.16
CA SER A 108 -24.91 20.22 -3.82
C SER A 108 -24.03 19.04 -3.37
N MET A 109 -23.44 18.33 -4.32
CA MET A 109 -22.39 17.33 -4.05
C MET A 109 -21.02 17.98 -4.24
N VAL A 110 -20.44 18.47 -3.14
CA VAL A 110 -19.10 19.10 -3.15
C VAL A 110 -17.98 18.14 -2.75
N HIS A 111 -18.34 16.97 -2.19
CA HIS A 111 -17.39 15.94 -1.77
C HIS A 111 -17.95 14.53 -1.97
N LEU A 112 -17.07 13.54 -2.09
CA LEU A 112 -17.44 12.12 -2.14
C LEU A 112 -18.15 11.65 -0.86
N SER A 113 -17.99 12.36 0.26
CA SER A 113 -18.74 12.06 1.50
C SER A 113 -20.22 12.40 1.43
N ASN A 114 -20.64 13.17 0.42
CA ASN A 114 -22.05 13.39 0.13
C ASN A 114 -22.70 12.20 -0.59
N ALA A 115 -21.90 11.29 -1.17
CA ALA A 115 -22.41 10.15 -1.90
C ALA A 115 -23.10 9.15 -0.96
N GLU A 116 -24.16 8.49 -1.46
CA GLU A 116 -24.95 7.55 -0.65
C GLU A 116 -24.12 6.37 -0.14
N ALA A 117 -23.13 5.90 -0.91
CA ALA A 117 -22.22 4.84 -0.47
C ALA A 117 -21.45 5.23 0.81
N TRP A 118 -20.98 6.47 0.89
CA TRP A 118 -20.27 6.98 2.07
C TRP A 118 -21.23 7.14 3.26
N ARG A 119 -22.40 7.75 3.04
CA ARG A 119 -23.41 7.94 4.08
C ARG A 119 -23.92 6.60 4.63
N HIS A 120 -24.12 5.62 3.76
CA HIS A 120 -24.48 4.27 4.15
C HIS A 120 -23.40 3.60 5.01
N PHE A 121 -22.13 3.75 4.62
CA PHE A 121 -21.01 3.25 5.40
C PHE A 121 -20.97 3.89 6.80
N ASP A 122 -21.13 5.21 6.90
CA ASP A 122 -21.11 5.95 8.16
C ASP A 122 -22.27 5.57 9.08
N ARG A 123 -23.48 5.36 8.52
CA ARG A 123 -24.64 4.85 9.26
C ARG A 123 -24.42 3.43 9.79
N THR A 124 -23.66 2.62 9.06
CA THR A 124 -23.39 1.21 9.42
C THR A 124 -22.26 1.11 10.45
N HIS A 125 -21.33 2.07 10.45
CA HIS A 125 -20.14 2.09 11.33
C HIS A 125 -20.01 3.43 12.07
N PRO A 126 -20.93 3.76 12.99
CA PRO A 126 -20.96 5.07 13.66
C PRO A 126 -19.69 5.35 14.48
N ASP A 127 -19.14 4.33 15.16
CA ASP A 127 -17.89 4.45 15.92
C ASP A 127 -16.68 4.75 15.02
N PHE A 128 -16.72 4.33 13.75
CA PHE A 128 -15.71 4.70 12.77
C PHE A 128 -15.96 6.11 12.23
N ALA A 129 -17.22 6.46 12.00
CA ALA A 129 -17.61 7.73 11.39
C ALA A 129 -17.38 8.95 12.32
N VAL A 130 -17.46 8.75 13.63
CA VAL A 130 -17.30 9.83 14.62
C VAL A 130 -15.88 10.39 14.67
N GLU A 131 -14.87 9.62 14.25
CA GLU A 131 -13.47 10.03 14.26
C GLU A 131 -13.08 10.59 12.86
N PRO A 132 -12.91 11.92 12.70
CA PRO A 132 -12.61 12.53 11.39
C PRO A 132 -11.25 12.13 10.81
N HIS A 133 -10.34 11.57 11.61
CA HIS A 133 -9.04 11.08 11.13
C HIS A 133 -9.12 9.67 10.51
N ASN A 134 -10.31 9.05 10.53
CA ASN A 134 -10.52 7.76 9.89
C ASN A 134 -10.66 7.90 8.38
N VAL A 135 -9.80 7.19 7.65
CA VAL A 135 -9.73 7.23 6.19
C VAL A 135 -10.58 6.11 5.60
N ARG A 136 -11.46 6.47 4.67
CA ARG A 136 -12.27 5.51 3.90
C ARG A 136 -11.59 5.25 2.57
N LEU A 137 -11.22 4.00 2.34
CA LEU A 137 -10.70 3.52 1.06
C LEU A 137 -11.88 2.94 0.28
N ILE A 138 -12.63 3.84 -0.36
CA ILE A 138 -13.77 3.55 -1.23
C ILE A 138 -13.33 3.32 -2.67
#